data_AF-A0A918K2E7-F1
#
_entry.id   AF-A0A918K2E7-F1
#
_cell.length_a   1.000
_cell.length_b   1.000
_cell.length_c   1.000
_cell.angle_alpha   90.00
_cell.angle_beta   90.00
_cell.angle_gamma   90.00
#
_symmetry.space_group_name_H-M   'P 1'
#
loop_
_entity.id
_entity.type
_entity.pdbx_description
1 polymer ?
#
loop_
_entity_poly.entity_id
_entity_poly.type
_entity_poly.pdbx_seq_one_letter_code
_entity_poly.pdbx_strand_id
1 'polypeptide(L)'
;MTTMATSRLYQVLSEHSKLDPEVLDALQAELEDPSDGRALGELIVRRGLMSFYEMMSFALKHDLFQKTEAVLKRMAEARKHHQVIKPQQHVSRYKLSEDEKLKEEVTLPGRSLKLTIPRPNLGRYSAISTDEKQVVEMAVELVNIGQLQEAEMFLIDASEEFPNSVRVKVVLVWLYFMCQQYKLARDVCAKAQREHPSDINLVEYLGLLEQSLGKHLSAVNHYQRLTLLPKVKPVWYLLLGLSLEHAGLRQDAIINYRMYVNLGQQEELIHYVNQRLQVLVPQ
;
A
#
# COMPACT_ATOMS: atom_id res chain seq x y z
N MET A 1 58.45 -5.67 5.77
CA MET A 1 57.74 -4.54 6.39
C MET A 1 56.33 -5.00 6.68
N THR A 2 56.03 -5.22 7.95
CA THR A 2 54.75 -5.72 8.46
C THR A 2 53.70 -4.64 8.27
N THR A 3 52.75 -4.84 7.37
CA THR A 3 51.58 -3.96 7.19
C THR A 3 50.73 -4.02 8.45
N MET A 4 50.81 -2.99 9.30
CA MET A 4 49.87 -2.84 10.42
C MET A 4 48.44 -2.72 9.87
N ALA A 5 47.49 -3.39 10.52
CA ALA A 5 46.09 -3.32 10.14
C ALA A 5 45.55 -1.90 10.44
N THR A 6 45.43 -1.07 9.41
CA THR A 6 44.96 0.30 9.55
C THR A 6 43.44 0.38 9.44
N SER A 7 42.82 1.26 10.23
CA SER A 7 41.38 1.49 10.15
C SER A 7 40.98 2.05 8.77
N ARG A 8 39.75 1.75 8.33
CA ARG A 8 39.22 2.28 7.07
C ARG A 8 39.05 3.80 7.11
N LEU A 9 38.77 4.38 8.28
CA LEU A 9 38.71 5.82 8.47
C LEU A 9 40.08 6.45 8.20
N TYR A 10 41.17 5.83 8.68
CA TYR A 10 42.53 6.28 8.41
C TYR A 10 42.83 6.30 6.90
N GLN A 11 42.52 5.22 6.18
CA GLN A 11 42.74 5.13 4.73
C GLN A 11 42.00 6.25 3.98
N VAL A 12 40.72 6.43 4.29
CA VAL A 12 39.86 7.44 3.65
C VAL A 12 40.35 8.86 3.99
N LEU A 13 40.80 9.11 5.22
CA LEU A 13 41.38 10.40 5.61
C LEU A 13 42.74 10.66 4.95
N SER A 14 43.61 9.66 4.83
CA SER A 14 44.91 9.80 4.16
C SER A 14 44.78 10.09 2.65
N GLU A 15 43.74 9.56 2.00
CA GLU A 15 43.55 9.69 0.56
C GLU A 15 42.79 10.95 0.15
N HIS A 16 41.90 11.45 1.02
CA HIS A 16 40.92 12.48 0.62
C HIS A 16 40.87 13.70 1.54
N SER A 17 41.56 13.70 2.69
CA SER A 17 41.57 14.85 3.61
C SER A 17 42.77 15.75 3.37
N LYS A 18 42.72 16.97 3.92
CA LYS A 18 43.87 17.91 3.94
C LYS A 18 44.76 17.75 5.19
N LEU A 19 44.53 16.70 5.98
CA LEU A 19 45.33 16.44 7.17
C LEU A 19 46.71 15.94 6.76
N ASP A 20 47.73 16.39 7.49
CA ASP A 20 49.11 15.98 7.27
C ASP A 20 49.25 14.47 7.56
N PRO A 21 49.77 13.65 6.61
CA PRO A 21 49.98 12.22 6.81
C PRO A 21 50.79 11.89 8.06
N GLU A 22 51.79 12.72 8.41
CA GLU A 22 52.62 12.49 9.59
C GLU A 22 51.83 12.65 10.91
N VAL A 23 50.83 13.54 10.90
CA VAL A 23 49.94 13.75 12.05
C VAL A 23 48.94 12.60 12.17
N LEU A 24 48.44 12.05 11.06
CA LEU A 24 47.56 10.88 11.07
C LEU A 24 48.30 9.62 11.58
N ASP A 25 49.55 9.44 11.18
CA ASP A 25 50.40 8.34 11.64
C ASP A 25 50.67 8.41 13.14
N ALA A 26 50.96 9.62 13.65
CA ALA A 26 51.15 9.85 15.08
C ALA A 26 49.88 9.54 15.89
N LEU A 27 48.71 9.96 15.39
CA LEU A 27 47.42 9.68 16.06
C LEU A 27 47.07 8.19 16.03
N GLN A 28 47.44 7.48 14.97
CA GLN A 28 47.21 6.04 14.88
C GLN A 28 48.11 5.26 15.83
N ALA A 29 49.36 5.70 16.01
CA ALA A 29 50.29 5.11 16.98
C ALA A 29 49.87 5.31 18.44
N GLU A 30 49.03 6.30 18.73
CA GLU A 30 48.45 6.55 20.06
C GLU A 30 47.25 5.63 20.39
N LEU A 31 46.71 4.89 19.41
CA LEU A 31 45.56 4.00 19.63
C LEU A 31 46.00 2.67 20.22
N GLU A 32 45.22 2.17 21.20
CA GLU A 32 45.37 0.81 21.73
C GLU A 32 45.08 -0.25 20.65
N ASP A 33 44.15 0.04 19.73
CA ASP A 33 43.86 -0.76 18.53
C ASP A 33 43.95 0.12 17.26
N PRO A 34 44.98 -0.06 16.41
CA PRO A 34 45.15 0.70 15.17
C PRO A 34 44.02 0.53 14.14
N SER A 35 43.17 -0.48 14.32
CA SER A 35 42.01 -0.75 13.47
C SER A 35 40.72 -0.06 13.94
N ASP A 36 40.71 0.52 15.14
CA ASP A 36 39.56 1.22 15.70
C ASP A 36 39.42 2.63 15.09
N GLY A 37 38.66 2.70 14.00
CA GLY A 37 38.34 3.95 13.32
C GLY A 37 37.49 4.91 14.16
N ARG A 38 36.75 4.43 15.18
CA ARG A 38 35.93 5.30 16.02
C ARG A 38 36.81 6.06 17.00
N ALA A 39 37.73 5.37 17.67
CA ALA A 39 38.70 5.99 18.57
C ALA A 39 39.57 7.02 17.82
N LEU A 40 39.99 6.71 16.60
CA LEU A 40 40.71 7.65 15.73
C LEU A 40 39.89 8.91 15.44
N GLY A 41 38.62 8.75 15.06
CA GLY A 41 37.72 9.88 14.79
C GLY A 41 37.49 10.76 16.02
N GLU A 42 37.33 10.16 17.20
CA GLU A 42 37.18 10.90 18.45
C GLU A 42 38.45 11.71 18.79
N LEU A 43 39.66 11.16 18.58
CA LEU A 43 40.92 11.86 18.81
C LEU A 43 41.10 13.06 17.88
N ILE A 44 40.77 12.90 16.59
CA ILE A 44 40.87 13.98 15.59
C ILE A 44 39.94 15.15 15.94
N VAL A 45 38.71 14.85 16.36
CA VAL A 45 37.75 15.89 16.78
C VAL A 45 38.18 16.56 18.09
N ARG A 46 38.63 15.78 19.09
CA ARG A 46 39.09 16.31 20.38
C ARG A 46 40.31 17.23 20.25
N ARG A 47 41.24 16.92 19.33
CA ARG A 47 42.41 17.74 19.05
C ARG A 47 42.12 18.94 18.14
N GLY A 48 40.88 19.12 17.71
CA GLY A 48 40.46 20.25 16.88
C GLY A 48 41.04 20.22 15.45
N LEU A 49 41.55 19.07 15.01
CA LEU A 49 42.14 18.92 13.68
C LEU A 49 41.07 18.90 12.58
N MET A 50 39.86 18.46 12.92
CA MET A 50 38.69 18.48 12.06
C MET A 50 37.44 18.64 12.93
N SER A 51 36.46 19.42 12.47
CA SER A 51 35.17 19.50 13.16
C SER A 51 34.39 18.20 13.01
N PHE A 52 33.50 17.92 13.97
CA PHE A 52 32.59 16.77 13.88
C PHE A 52 31.75 16.79 12.58
N TYR A 53 31.35 17.99 12.13
CA TYR A 53 30.57 18.16 10.90
C TYR A 53 31.37 17.77 9.65
N GLU A 54 32.64 18.19 9.56
CA GLU A 54 33.52 17.83 8.45
C GLU A 54 33.78 16.32 8.43
N MET A 55 34.01 15.73 9.60
CA MET A 55 34.21 14.28 9.74
C MET A 55 32.97 13.49 9.30
N MET A 56 31.78 13.93 9.71
CA MET A 56 30.51 13.30 9.32
C MET A 56 30.24 13.43 7.82
N SER A 57 30.45 14.62 7.26
CA SER A 57 30.34 14.89 5.82
C SER A 57 31.27 13.98 5.01
N PHE A 58 32.49 13.76 5.54
CA PHE A 58 33.50 12.93 4.92
C PHE A 58 33.16 11.44 4.98
N ALA A 59 32.75 10.94 6.15
CA ALA A 59 32.29 9.56 6.33
C ALA A 59 31.06 9.25 5.46
N LEU A 60 30.14 10.21 5.33
CA LEU A 60 28.99 10.08 4.44
C LEU A 60 29.45 9.95 2.98
N LYS A 61 30.21 10.92 2.48
CA LYS A 61 30.62 11.00 1.06
C LYS A 61 31.53 9.86 0.59
N HIS A 62 32.52 9.49 1.41
CA HIS A 62 33.60 8.62 0.96
C HIS A 62 33.53 7.20 1.55
N ASP A 63 32.70 6.95 2.57
CA ASP A 63 32.53 5.59 3.11
C ASP A 63 31.10 5.07 2.94
N LEU A 64 30.09 5.75 3.49
CA LEU A 64 28.69 5.26 3.43
C LEU A 64 28.09 5.29 2.03
N PHE A 65 28.26 6.37 1.25
CA PHE A 65 27.70 6.45 -0.10
C PHE A 65 28.39 5.46 -1.06
N GLN A 66 29.72 5.31 -0.99
CA GLN A 66 30.41 4.30 -1.79
C GLN A 66 30.03 2.86 -1.40
N LYS A 67 29.83 2.57 -0.10
CA LYS A 67 29.29 1.27 0.34
C LYS A 67 27.89 1.04 -0.23
N THR A 68 27.05 2.06 -0.22
CA THR A 68 25.69 2.00 -0.74
C THR A 68 25.71 1.76 -2.25
N GLU A 69 26.53 2.48 -3.00
CA GLU A 69 26.71 2.25 -4.44
C GLU A 69 27.30 0.87 -4.75
N ALA A 70 28.28 0.40 -3.99
CA ALA A 70 28.87 -0.92 -4.17
C ALA A 70 27.86 -2.04 -3.87
N VAL A 71 27.02 -1.88 -2.83
CA VAL A 71 25.93 -2.80 -2.52
C VAL A 71 24.87 -2.74 -3.62
N LEU A 72 24.44 -1.55 -4.05
CA LEU A 72 23.48 -1.40 -5.15
C LEU A 72 24.00 -1.99 -6.46
N LYS A 73 25.30 -1.84 -6.75
CA LYS A 73 25.95 -2.42 -7.93
C LYS A 73 26.04 -3.94 -7.81
N ARG A 74 26.40 -4.49 -6.65
CA ARG A 74 26.35 -5.93 -6.39
C ARG A 74 24.94 -6.48 -6.47
N MET A 75 23.94 -5.76 -5.98
CA MET A 75 22.52 -6.14 -6.13
C MET A 75 22.09 -6.08 -7.60
N ALA A 76 22.54 -5.09 -8.37
CA ALA A 76 22.28 -4.99 -9.81
C ALA A 76 22.97 -6.09 -10.61
N GLU A 77 24.21 -6.45 -10.28
CA GLU A 77 24.94 -7.58 -10.87
C GLU A 77 24.32 -8.92 -10.46
N ALA A 78 23.93 -9.08 -9.20
CA ALA A 78 23.19 -10.25 -8.72
C ALA A 78 21.82 -10.38 -9.40
N ARG A 79 21.14 -9.27 -9.72
CA ARG A 79 19.91 -9.26 -10.53
C ARG A 79 20.14 -9.63 -12.00
N LYS A 80 21.33 -9.36 -12.56
CA LYS A 80 21.70 -9.79 -13.92
C LYS A 80 22.05 -11.28 -13.98
N HIS A 81 22.65 -11.82 -12.93
CA HIS A 81 23.06 -13.22 -12.83
C HIS A 81 22.00 -14.14 -12.22
N HIS A 82 21.07 -13.60 -11.43
CA HIS A 82 19.77 -14.23 -11.24
C HIS A 82 19.16 -14.31 -12.62
N GLN A 83 19.15 -15.51 -13.20
CA GLN A 83 18.09 -15.85 -14.12
C GLN A 83 16.81 -15.56 -13.34
N VAL A 84 16.14 -14.47 -13.71
CA VAL A 84 14.70 -14.43 -13.56
C VAL A 84 14.28 -15.70 -14.27
N ILE A 85 13.95 -16.74 -13.50
CA ILE A 85 13.11 -17.81 -14.00
C ILE A 85 11.88 -17.02 -14.39
N LYS A 86 11.81 -16.56 -15.64
CA LYS A 86 10.58 -16.04 -16.21
C LYS A 86 9.69 -17.26 -16.07
N PRO A 87 8.72 -17.26 -15.15
CA PRO A 87 7.91 -18.43 -14.97
C PRO A 87 7.40 -18.80 -16.36
N GLN A 88 7.77 -19.99 -16.84
CA GLN A 88 7.24 -20.53 -18.09
C GLN A 88 5.75 -20.42 -17.93
N GLN A 89 5.11 -19.45 -18.62
CA GLN A 89 3.75 -18.97 -18.37
C GLN A 89 3.00 -19.93 -17.46
N HIS A 90 3.14 -19.75 -16.13
CA HIS A 90 2.24 -20.46 -15.25
C HIS A 90 0.90 -19.99 -15.75
N VAL A 91 -0.01 -20.90 -16.05
CA VAL A 91 -1.40 -20.56 -16.31
C VAL A 91 -1.89 -20.03 -14.96
N SER A 92 -1.60 -18.76 -14.67
CA SER A 92 -0.92 -18.41 -13.40
C SER A 92 -1.90 -18.41 -12.25
N ARG A 93 -1.47 -19.02 -11.14
CA ARG A 93 -2.15 -18.96 -9.84
C ARG A 93 -2.56 -17.52 -9.49
N TYR A 94 -1.70 -16.56 -9.84
CA TYR A 94 -1.88 -15.11 -9.72
C TYR A 94 -2.44 -14.53 -11.01
N LYS A 95 -3.31 -13.52 -10.91
CA LYS A 95 -4.11 -12.98 -12.02
C LYS A 95 -3.70 -11.57 -12.43
N LEU A 96 -2.96 -10.84 -11.61
CA LEU A 96 -2.49 -9.50 -11.93
C LEU A 96 -1.23 -9.54 -12.81
N SER A 97 -1.17 -8.66 -13.80
CA SER A 97 0.02 -8.45 -14.64
C SER A 97 0.89 -7.31 -14.10
N GLU A 98 2.15 -7.24 -14.54
CA GLU A 98 3.11 -6.18 -14.16
C GLU A 98 2.61 -4.80 -14.59
N ASP A 99 1.79 -4.74 -15.64
CA ASP A 99 1.23 -3.51 -16.20
C ASP A 99 0.02 -2.96 -15.43
N GLU A 100 -0.45 -3.66 -14.39
CA GLU A 100 -1.64 -3.23 -13.67
C GLU A 100 -1.43 -1.91 -12.92
N LYS A 101 -2.49 -1.09 -12.92
CA LYS A 101 -2.46 0.23 -12.31
C LYS A 101 -3.50 0.35 -11.21
N LEU A 102 -3.06 0.87 -10.08
CA LEU A 102 -3.96 1.26 -9.00
C LEU A 102 -4.86 2.40 -9.43
N LYS A 103 -6.16 2.23 -9.17
CA LYS A 103 -7.12 3.31 -9.16
C LYS A 103 -7.73 3.38 -7.78
N GLU A 104 -7.49 4.47 -7.06
CA GLU A 104 -8.10 4.71 -5.75
C GLU A 104 -9.56 5.16 -5.85
N GLU A 105 -10.01 5.48 -7.07
CA GLU A 105 -11.35 5.98 -7.33
C GLU A 105 -12.08 5.08 -8.32
N VAL A 106 -13.35 4.83 -8.03
CA VAL A 106 -14.28 4.21 -8.97
C VAL A 106 -15.13 5.30 -9.62
N THR A 107 -15.22 5.27 -10.96
CA THR A 107 -16.11 6.16 -11.70
C THR A 107 -17.50 5.55 -11.74
N LEU A 108 -18.50 6.26 -11.25
CA LEU A 108 -19.88 5.79 -11.28
C LEU A 108 -20.51 5.97 -12.68
N PRO A 109 -21.41 5.07 -13.10
CA PRO A 109 -22.13 5.20 -14.36
C PRO A 109 -23.05 6.43 -14.33
N GLY A 110 -22.91 7.33 -15.32
CA GLY A 110 -23.61 8.63 -15.37
C GLY A 110 -22.71 9.85 -15.64
N ARG A 111 -21.39 9.60 -15.85
CA ARG A 111 -20.33 10.56 -16.22
C ARG A 111 -20.07 11.66 -15.18
N SER A 112 -18.96 11.47 -14.46
CA SER A 112 -18.07 12.45 -13.81
C SER A 112 -17.94 12.34 -12.29
N LEU A 113 -18.70 11.47 -11.62
CA LEU A 113 -18.54 11.28 -10.19
C LEU A 113 -17.55 10.16 -9.89
N LYS A 114 -16.48 10.54 -9.19
CA LYS A 114 -15.44 9.65 -8.67
C LYS A 114 -15.73 9.43 -7.19
N LEU A 115 -15.80 8.17 -6.79
CA LEU A 115 -15.86 7.81 -5.38
C LEU A 115 -14.56 7.12 -4.99
N THR A 116 -13.98 7.54 -3.88
CA THR A 116 -12.85 6.85 -3.29
C THR A 116 -13.26 5.44 -2.89
N ILE A 117 -12.50 4.45 -3.30
CA ILE A 117 -12.69 3.06 -2.90
C ILE A 117 -12.40 2.97 -1.39
N PRO A 118 -13.33 2.45 -0.59
CA PRO A 118 -13.14 2.39 0.85
C PRO A 118 -11.95 1.49 1.17
N ARG A 119 -11.00 2.01 1.95
CA ARG A 119 -9.90 1.20 2.49
C ARG A 119 -10.45 0.26 3.57
N PRO A 120 -9.97 -0.97 3.64
CA PRO A 120 -10.46 -1.94 4.61
C PRO A 120 -10.06 -1.55 6.03
N ASN A 121 -11.01 -1.56 6.96
CA ASN A 121 -10.72 -1.32 8.38
C ASN A 121 -10.27 -2.62 9.06
N LEU A 122 -8.97 -2.91 8.95
CA LEU A 122 -8.38 -4.14 9.49
C LEU A 122 -8.45 -4.24 11.02
N GLY A 123 -8.59 -3.11 11.72
CA GLY A 123 -8.74 -3.09 13.19
C GLY A 123 -10.04 -3.73 13.69
N ARG A 124 -11.02 -3.97 12.81
CA ARG A 124 -12.28 -4.66 13.17
C ARG A 124 -12.15 -6.17 13.22
N TYR A 125 -11.07 -6.72 12.68
CA TYR A 125 -10.84 -8.15 12.59
C TYR A 125 -9.70 -8.55 13.51
N SER A 126 -9.96 -9.52 14.39
CA SER A 126 -8.90 -10.15 15.18
C SER A 126 -7.93 -10.89 14.26
N ALA A 127 -6.64 -10.64 14.41
CA ALA A 127 -5.61 -11.44 13.76
C ALA A 127 -5.67 -12.88 14.29
N ILE A 128 -5.41 -13.85 13.41
CA ILE A 128 -5.39 -15.27 13.80
C ILE A 128 -4.05 -15.62 14.47
N SER A 129 -2.97 -15.07 13.93
CA SER A 129 -1.60 -15.26 14.43
C SER A 129 -0.77 -13.99 14.19
N THR A 130 0.44 -13.95 14.77
CA THR A 130 1.42 -12.90 14.46
C THR A 130 1.82 -12.92 12.99
N ASP A 131 1.93 -14.10 12.41
CA ASP A 131 2.39 -14.31 11.04
C ASP A 131 1.33 -13.83 10.05
N GLU A 132 0.06 -14.18 10.30
CA GLU A 132 -1.08 -13.69 9.51
C GLU A 132 -1.15 -12.16 9.55
N LYS A 133 -0.96 -11.56 10.72
CA LYS A 133 -0.93 -10.10 10.86
C LYS A 133 0.20 -9.49 10.03
N GLN A 134 1.42 -10.03 10.13
CA GLN A 134 2.59 -9.53 9.42
C GLN A 134 2.42 -9.64 7.90
N VAL A 135 1.91 -10.76 7.40
CA VAL A 135 1.70 -10.95 5.95
C VAL A 135 0.62 -10.01 5.43
N VAL A 136 -0.46 -9.80 6.18
CA VAL A 136 -1.51 -8.83 5.81
C VAL A 136 -0.96 -7.40 5.79
N GLU A 137 -0.18 -7.00 6.79
CA GLU A 137 0.44 -5.67 6.85
C GLU A 137 1.44 -5.47 5.70
N MET A 138 2.27 -6.47 5.43
CA MET A 138 3.19 -6.47 4.29
C MET A 138 2.44 -6.32 2.96
N ALA A 139 1.37 -7.09 2.74
CA ALA A 139 0.58 -7.01 1.53
C ALA A 139 -0.04 -5.62 1.33
N VAL A 140 -0.52 -4.98 2.40
CA VAL A 140 -1.03 -3.60 2.34
C VAL A 140 0.07 -2.62 1.94
N GLU A 141 1.28 -2.75 2.48
CA GLU A 141 2.40 -1.89 2.08
C GLU A 141 2.84 -2.11 0.63
N LEU A 142 2.84 -3.36 0.16
CA LEU A 142 3.10 -3.67 -1.25
C LEU A 142 2.06 -3.02 -2.17
N VAL A 143 0.79 -3.01 -1.78
CA VAL A 143 -0.26 -2.27 -2.50
C VAL A 143 0.08 -0.78 -2.51
N ASN A 144 0.45 -0.17 -1.38
CA ASN A 144 0.77 1.26 -1.32
C ASN A 144 1.96 1.65 -2.21
N ILE A 145 2.96 0.77 -2.32
CA ILE A 145 4.17 0.97 -3.15
C ILE A 145 3.88 0.68 -4.64
N GLY A 146 2.75 0.03 -4.95
CA GLY A 146 2.37 -0.35 -6.31
C GLY A 146 2.95 -1.70 -6.78
N GLN A 147 3.48 -2.52 -5.87
CA GLN A 147 3.94 -3.88 -6.15
C GLN A 147 2.76 -4.86 -6.10
N LEU A 148 1.89 -4.77 -7.12
CA LEU A 148 0.57 -5.41 -7.11
C LEU A 148 0.64 -6.93 -7.28
N GLN A 149 1.58 -7.42 -8.08
CA GLN A 149 1.75 -8.85 -8.29
C GLN A 149 2.28 -9.54 -7.04
N GLU A 150 3.27 -8.91 -6.39
CA GLU A 150 3.80 -9.39 -5.13
C GLU A 150 2.71 -9.36 -4.05
N ALA A 151 1.95 -8.26 -3.96
CA ALA A 151 0.83 -8.18 -3.03
C ALA A 151 -0.19 -9.31 -3.25
N GLU A 152 -0.56 -9.59 -4.51
CA GLU A 152 -1.46 -10.71 -4.83
C GLU A 152 -0.85 -12.05 -4.42
N MET A 153 0.43 -12.28 -4.73
CA MET A 153 1.13 -13.51 -4.36
C MET A 153 1.07 -13.76 -2.85
N PHE A 154 1.48 -12.76 -2.04
CA PHE A 154 1.42 -12.85 -0.59
C PHE A 154 0.01 -13.10 -0.07
N LEU A 155 -1.01 -12.47 -0.66
CA LEU A 155 -2.40 -12.64 -0.22
C LEU A 155 -2.97 -14.00 -0.61
N ILE A 156 -2.61 -14.53 -1.78
CA ILE A 156 -3.04 -15.87 -2.21
C ILE A 156 -2.39 -16.94 -1.34
N ASP A 157 -1.07 -16.85 -1.09
CA ASP A 157 -0.36 -17.75 -0.18
C ASP A 157 -0.95 -17.69 1.24
N ALA A 158 -1.16 -16.48 1.77
CA ALA A 158 -1.79 -16.29 3.08
C ALA A 158 -3.22 -16.82 3.14
N SER A 159 -3.96 -16.81 2.02
CA SER A 159 -5.33 -17.34 1.99
C SER A 159 -5.39 -18.85 2.07
N GLU A 160 -4.33 -19.54 1.65
CA GLU A 160 -4.20 -21.00 1.76
C GLU A 160 -3.71 -21.41 3.16
N GLU A 161 -2.76 -20.65 3.72
CA GLU A 161 -2.23 -20.90 5.06
C GLU A 161 -3.24 -20.51 6.16
N PHE A 162 -3.98 -19.42 5.95
CA PHE A 162 -4.98 -18.90 6.89
C PHE A 162 -6.38 -18.86 6.24
N PRO A 163 -6.99 -20.02 5.95
CA PRO A 163 -8.24 -20.11 5.18
C PRO A 163 -9.43 -19.41 5.87
N ASN A 164 -9.37 -19.22 7.18
CA ASN A 164 -10.41 -18.55 7.97
C ASN A 164 -10.10 -17.05 8.22
N SER A 165 -9.02 -16.49 7.66
CA SER A 165 -8.70 -15.07 7.85
C SER A 165 -9.59 -14.18 6.99
N VAL A 166 -10.48 -13.45 7.65
CA VAL A 166 -11.27 -12.39 7.01
C VAL A 166 -10.37 -11.25 6.54
N ARG A 167 -9.30 -10.95 7.28
CA ARG A 167 -8.37 -9.85 6.96
C ARG A 167 -7.73 -10.09 5.60
N VAL A 168 -7.17 -11.28 5.37
CA VAL A 168 -6.56 -11.67 4.09
C VAL A 168 -7.59 -11.54 2.96
N LYS A 169 -8.79 -12.10 3.13
CA LYS A 169 -9.85 -12.06 2.11
C LYS A 169 -10.27 -10.62 1.78
N VAL A 170 -10.47 -9.78 2.80
CA VAL A 170 -10.87 -8.38 2.63
C VAL A 170 -9.77 -7.57 1.92
N VAL A 171 -8.50 -7.77 2.27
CA VAL A 171 -7.38 -7.09 1.58
C VAL A 171 -7.26 -7.56 0.13
N LEU A 172 -7.45 -8.86 -0.15
CA LEU A 172 -7.46 -9.38 -1.52
C LEU A 172 -8.62 -8.81 -2.36
N VAL A 173 -9.82 -8.71 -1.78
CA VAL A 173 -10.96 -8.04 -2.42
C VAL A 173 -10.62 -6.58 -2.73
N TRP A 174 -10.04 -5.86 -1.77
CA TRP A 174 -9.64 -4.47 -1.96
C TRP A 174 -8.59 -4.32 -3.05
N LEU A 175 -7.53 -5.14 -3.06
CA LEU A 175 -6.51 -5.15 -4.11
C LEU A 175 -7.13 -5.34 -5.50
N TYR A 176 -7.96 -6.37 -5.67
CA TYR A 176 -8.62 -6.61 -6.95
C TYR A 176 -9.59 -5.48 -7.35
N PHE A 177 -10.26 -4.86 -6.38
CA PHE A 177 -11.09 -3.67 -6.65
C PHE A 177 -10.23 -2.52 -7.19
N MET A 178 -9.11 -2.22 -6.53
CA MET A 178 -8.20 -1.14 -6.91
C MET A 178 -7.59 -1.36 -8.30
N CYS A 179 -7.39 -2.63 -8.70
CA CYS A 179 -6.97 -3.02 -10.04
C CYS A 179 -8.14 -3.09 -11.06
N GLN A 180 -9.36 -2.74 -10.66
CA GLN A 180 -10.60 -2.87 -11.45
C GLN A 180 -10.90 -4.30 -11.94
N GLN A 181 -10.32 -5.30 -11.29
CA GLN A 181 -10.59 -6.71 -11.53
C GLN A 181 -11.88 -7.11 -10.81
N TYR A 182 -12.99 -6.44 -11.15
CA TYR A 182 -14.26 -6.52 -10.40
C TYR A 182 -14.84 -7.94 -10.34
N LYS A 183 -14.63 -8.76 -11.37
CA LYS A 183 -15.09 -10.16 -11.38
C LYS A 183 -14.33 -10.99 -10.34
N LEU A 184 -13.00 -10.88 -10.30
CA LEU A 184 -12.16 -11.58 -9.31
C LEU A 184 -12.47 -11.11 -7.89
N ALA A 185 -12.54 -9.78 -7.69
CA ALA A 185 -12.91 -9.19 -6.40
C ALA A 185 -14.27 -9.71 -5.92
N ARG A 186 -15.27 -9.78 -6.81
CA ARG A 186 -16.61 -10.29 -6.49
C ARG A 186 -16.57 -11.75 -6.05
N ASP A 187 -15.83 -12.60 -6.75
CA ASP A 187 -15.78 -14.02 -6.45
C ASP A 187 -15.13 -14.29 -5.09
N VAL A 188 -14.06 -13.58 -4.75
CA VAL A 188 -13.44 -13.63 -3.41
C VAL A 188 -14.39 -13.08 -2.35
N CYS A 189 -15.00 -11.92 -2.61
CA CYS A 189 -15.89 -11.26 -1.65
C CYS A 189 -17.14 -12.09 -1.36
N ALA A 190 -17.74 -12.72 -2.38
CA ALA A 190 -18.91 -13.57 -2.24
C ALA A 190 -18.61 -14.88 -1.49
N LYS A 191 -17.38 -15.41 -1.59
CA LYS A 191 -16.93 -16.52 -0.74
C LYS A 191 -16.80 -16.06 0.71
N ALA A 192 -16.08 -14.95 0.95
CA ALA A 192 -15.89 -14.40 2.29
C ALA A 192 -17.23 -14.06 2.98
N GLN A 193 -18.19 -13.50 2.24
CA GLN A 193 -19.52 -13.15 2.78
C GLN A 193 -20.32 -14.39 3.18
N ARG A 194 -20.18 -15.53 2.49
CA ARG A 194 -20.87 -16.76 2.86
C ARG A 194 -20.38 -17.32 4.20
N GLU A 195 -19.09 -17.16 4.47
CA GLU A 195 -18.47 -17.56 5.72
C GLU A 195 -18.72 -16.55 6.85
N HIS A 196 -18.83 -15.26 6.49
CA HIS A 196 -19.08 -14.15 7.42
C HIS A 196 -20.32 -13.33 7.02
N PRO A 197 -21.56 -13.88 7.13
CA PRO A 197 -22.77 -13.25 6.60
C PRO A 197 -23.13 -11.88 7.20
N SER A 198 -22.62 -11.61 8.40
CA SER A 198 -22.89 -10.39 9.17
C SER A 198 -21.82 -9.31 9.00
N ASP A 199 -20.76 -9.55 8.23
CA ASP A 199 -19.72 -8.56 8.00
C ASP A 199 -20.22 -7.44 7.08
N ILE A 200 -20.34 -6.25 7.64
CA ILE A 200 -20.84 -5.05 6.97
C ILE A 200 -19.89 -4.58 5.85
N ASN A 201 -18.57 -4.71 6.04
CA ASN A 201 -17.60 -4.28 5.03
C ASN A 201 -17.66 -5.17 3.79
N LEU A 202 -17.85 -6.48 3.97
CA LEU A 202 -18.03 -7.40 2.85
C LEU A 202 -19.34 -7.11 2.09
N VAL A 203 -20.42 -6.76 2.79
CA VAL A 203 -21.68 -6.33 2.14
C VAL A 203 -21.48 -5.04 1.35
N GLU A 204 -20.72 -4.09 1.90
CA GLU A 204 -20.38 -2.83 1.23
C GLU A 204 -19.54 -3.07 -0.03
N TYR A 205 -18.49 -3.89 0.04
CA TYR A 205 -17.70 -4.26 -1.14
C TYR A 205 -18.54 -4.99 -2.19
N LEU A 206 -19.41 -5.93 -1.80
CA LEU A 206 -20.30 -6.61 -2.75
C LEU A 206 -21.24 -5.62 -3.44
N GLY A 207 -21.85 -4.69 -2.70
CA GLY A 207 -22.69 -3.64 -3.29
C GLY A 207 -21.95 -2.82 -4.34
N LEU A 208 -20.74 -2.37 -4.01
CA LEU A 208 -19.89 -1.60 -4.92
C LEU A 208 -19.46 -2.42 -6.14
N LEU A 209 -19.07 -3.68 -5.95
CA LEU A 209 -18.64 -4.58 -7.02
C LEU A 209 -19.78 -4.92 -7.98
N GLU A 210 -20.96 -5.25 -7.47
CA GLU A 210 -22.13 -5.52 -8.31
C GLU A 210 -22.54 -4.26 -9.09
N GLN A 211 -22.42 -3.07 -8.48
CA GLN A 211 -22.68 -1.80 -9.16
C GLN A 211 -21.65 -1.53 -10.26
N SER A 212 -20.36 -1.75 -10.01
CA SER A 212 -19.28 -1.63 -11.01
C SER A 212 -19.41 -2.63 -12.16
N LEU A 213 -20.03 -3.78 -11.91
CA LEU A 213 -20.35 -4.80 -12.92
C LEU A 213 -21.67 -4.55 -13.67
N GLY A 214 -22.37 -3.44 -13.38
CA GLY A 214 -23.66 -3.10 -13.98
C GLY A 214 -24.85 -3.94 -13.48
N LYS A 215 -24.66 -4.72 -12.41
CA LYS A 215 -25.69 -5.58 -11.82
C LYS A 215 -26.47 -4.79 -10.76
N HIS A 216 -27.16 -3.76 -11.22
CA HIS A 216 -27.79 -2.75 -10.36
C HIS A 216 -28.82 -3.34 -9.39
N LEU A 217 -29.65 -4.31 -9.80
CA LEU A 217 -30.60 -4.96 -8.90
C LEU A 217 -29.92 -5.76 -7.76
N SER A 218 -28.77 -6.38 -8.03
CA SER A 218 -28.00 -7.07 -6.99
C SER A 218 -27.37 -6.07 -6.02
N ALA A 219 -26.84 -4.95 -6.54
CA ALA A 219 -26.32 -3.86 -5.72
C ALA A 219 -27.41 -3.25 -4.81
N VAL A 220 -28.64 -3.06 -5.32
CA VAL A 220 -29.80 -2.60 -4.54
C VAL A 220 -30.01 -3.46 -3.29
N ASN A 221 -30.00 -4.80 -3.43
CA ASN A 221 -30.19 -5.71 -2.30
C ASN A 221 -29.11 -5.51 -1.23
N HIS A 222 -27.84 -5.40 -1.63
CA HIS A 222 -26.73 -5.16 -0.70
C HIS A 222 -26.86 -3.81 0.02
N TYR A 223 -27.17 -2.73 -0.71
CA TYR A 223 -27.29 -1.41 -0.09
C TYR A 223 -28.53 -1.25 0.77
N GLN A 224 -29.66 -1.89 0.43
CA GLN A 224 -30.85 -1.92 1.30
C GLN A 224 -30.53 -2.56 2.65
N ARG A 225 -29.74 -3.64 2.69
CA ARG A 225 -29.29 -4.23 3.95
C ARG A 225 -28.44 -3.27 4.77
N LEU A 226 -27.61 -2.45 4.10
CA LEU A 226 -26.75 -1.47 4.76
C LEU A 226 -27.54 -0.28 5.33
N THR A 227 -28.58 0.19 4.64
CA THR A 227 -29.41 1.33 5.10
C THR A 227 -30.34 0.97 6.26
N LEU A 228 -30.51 -0.32 6.57
CA LEU A 228 -31.25 -0.80 7.74
C LEU A 228 -30.39 -0.89 9.02
N LEU A 229 -29.09 -0.62 8.95
CA LEU A 229 -28.19 -0.70 10.09
C LEU A 229 -28.40 0.47 11.07
N PRO A 230 -28.16 0.30 12.39
CA PRO A 230 -28.30 1.40 13.36
C PRO A 230 -27.38 2.59 13.09
N LYS A 231 -26.20 2.34 12.51
CA LYS A 231 -25.22 3.36 12.10
C LYS A 231 -25.05 3.33 10.59
N VAL A 232 -25.89 4.09 9.89
CA VAL A 232 -25.88 4.19 8.43
C VAL A 232 -24.84 5.21 7.98
N LYS A 233 -23.98 4.85 7.02
CA LYS A 233 -23.16 5.85 6.32
C LYS A 233 -24.05 6.56 5.30
N PRO A 234 -24.11 7.91 5.28
CA PRO A 234 -24.95 8.64 4.33
C PRO A 234 -24.72 8.20 2.88
N VAL A 235 -23.47 7.95 2.50
CA VAL A 235 -23.08 7.50 1.15
C VAL A 235 -23.82 6.24 0.67
N TRP A 236 -24.29 5.37 1.57
CA TRP A 236 -25.07 4.19 1.17
C TRP A 236 -26.43 4.56 0.56
N TYR A 237 -27.05 5.67 0.99
CA TYR A 237 -28.26 6.18 0.36
C TYR A 237 -27.99 6.70 -1.07
N LEU A 238 -26.84 7.35 -1.30
CA LEU A 238 -26.41 7.76 -2.64
C LEU A 238 -26.22 6.54 -3.55
N LEU A 239 -25.46 5.54 -3.09
CA LEU A 239 -25.16 4.33 -3.86
C LEU A 239 -26.42 3.50 -4.16
N LEU A 240 -27.34 3.43 -3.20
CA LEU A 240 -28.65 2.81 -3.36
C LEU A 240 -29.50 3.60 -4.38
N GLY A 241 -29.59 4.92 -4.25
CA GLY A 241 -30.33 5.79 -5.18
C GLY A 241 -29.84 5.63 -6.62
N LEU A 242 -28.51 5.60 -6.82
CA LEU A 242 -27.90 5.35 -8.13
C LEU A 242 -28.26 3.98 -8.69
N SER A 243 -28.18 2.94 -7.87
CA SER A 243 -28.50 1.58 -8.31
C SER A 243 -29.98 1.43 -8.64
N LEU A 244 -30.88 2.06 -7.88
CA LEU A 244 -32.32 2.10 -8.14
C LEU A 244 -32.63 2.86 -9.43
N GLU A 245 -31.97 4.00 -9.66
CA GLU A 245 -32.12 4.79 -10.88
C GLU A 245 -31.74 3.99 -12.12
N HIS A 246 -30.57 3.34 -12.11
CA HIS A 246 -30.13 2.47 -13.22
C HIS A 246 -30.99 1.22 -13.39
N ALA A 247 -31.65 0.76 -12.32
CA ALA A 247 -32.63 -0.32 -12.38
C ALA A 247 -34.04 0.13 -12.84
N GLY A 248 -34.25 1.43 -13.11
CA GLY A 248 -35.54 1.98 -13.52
C GLY A 248 -36.54 2.23 -12.39
N LEU A 249 -36.13 2.02 -11.13
CA LEU A 249 -36.94 2.20 -9.93
C LEU A 249 -36.92 3.66 -9.47
N ARG A 250 -37.48 4.55 -10.31
CA ARG A 250 -37.35 6.00 -10.21
C ARG A 250 -37.82 6.59 -8.88
N GLN A 251 -38.97 6.15 -8.36
CA GLN A 251 -39.53 6.70 -7.13
C GLN A 251 -38.65 6.38 -5.92
N ASP A 252 -38.20 5.14 -5.80
CA ASP A 252 -37.30 4.72 -4.73
C ASP A 252 -35.94 5.44 -4.82
N ALA A 253 -35.45 5.67 -6.05
CA ALA A 253 -34.22 6.44 -6.27
C ALA A 253 -34.35 7.87 -5.71
N ILE A 254 -35.45 8.56 -6.00
CA ILE A 254 -35.73 9.92 -5.50
C ILE A 254 -35.75 9.95 -3.96
N ILE A 255 -36.38 8.98 -3.32
CA ILE A 255 -36.44 8.88 -1.86
C ILE A 255 -35.02 8.76 -1.29
N ASN A 256 -34.21 7.86 -1.83
CA ASN A 256 -32.85 7.62 -1.34
C ASN A 256 -31.91 8.81 -1.62
N TYR A 257 -32.07 9.49 -2.75
CA TYR A 257 -31.37 10.74 -3.02
C TYR A 257 -31.71 11.86 -2.05
N ARG A 258 -33.00 12.03 -1.70
CA ARG A 258 -33.40 12.99 -0.67
C ARG A 258 -32.83 12.64 0.71
N MET A 259 -32.82 11.35 1.06
CA MET A 259 -32.16 10.87 2.29
C MET A 259 -30.67 11.20 2.29
N TYR A 260 -29.99 11.04 1.16
CA TYR A 260 -28.59 11.44 1.03
C TYR A 260 -28.39 12.94 1.21
N VAL A 261 -29.19 13.79 0.56
CA VAL A 261 -29.10 15.26 0.69
C VAL A 261 -29.31 15.71 2.15
N ASN A 262 -30.22 15.05 2.87
CA ASN A 262 -30.51 15.39 4.27
C ASN A 262 -29.42 14.97 5.26
N LEU A 263 -28.72 13.85 4.99
CA LEU A 263 -27.75 13.25 5.92
C LEU A 263 -26.29 13.44 5.51
N GLY A 264 -26.04 13.66 4.22
CA GLY A 264 -24.73 13.83 3.63
C GLY A 264 -24.12 15.18 3.98
N GLN A 265 -22.80 15.24 3.98
CA GLN A 265 -22.05 16.47 4.28
C GLN A 265 -21.08 16.85 3.15
N GLN A 266 -20.91 16.01 2.13
CA GLN A 266 -19.98 16.26 1.03
C GLN A 266 -20.68 17.10 -0.04
N GLU A 267 -20.28 18.36 -0.16
CA GLU A 267 -20.92 19.35 -1.05
C GLU A 267 -20.94 18.89 -2.52
N GLU A 268 -19.84 18.34 -3.03
CA GLU A 268 -19.74 17.85 -4.41
C GLU A 268 -20.77 16.75 -4.72
N LEU A 269 -20.93 15.80 -3.79
CA LEU A 269 -21.89 14.71 -3.91
C LEU A 269 -23.33 15.22 -3.76
N ILE A 270 -23.58 16.17 -2.85
CA ILE A 270 -24.89 16.81 -2.69
C ILE A 270 -25.28 17.54 -3.98
N HIS A 271 -24.35 18.30 -4.56
CA HIS A 271 -24.55 18.98 -5.83
C HIS A 271 -24.89 18.00 -6.96
N TYR A 272 -24.13 16.91 -7.07
CA TYR A 272 -24.41 15.82 -8.01
C TYR A 272 -25.81 15.24 -7.83
N VAL A 273 -26.21 14.94 -6.60
CA VAL A 273 -27.54 14.37 -6.31
C VAL A 273 -28.66 15.35 -6.65
N ASN A 274 -28.49 16.64 -6.37
CA ASN A 274 -29.48 17.65 -6.73
C ASN A 274 -29.67 17.76 -8.25
N GLN A 275 -28.60 17.63 -9.05
CA GLN A 275 -28.73 17.55 -10.51
C GLN A 275 -29.51 16.31 -10.95
N ARG A 276 -29.25 15.14 -10.35
CA ARG A 276 -30.03 13.91 -10.63
C ARG A 276 -31.50 14.10 -10.26
N LEU A 277 -31.81 14.70 -9.11
CA LEU A 277 -33.17 14.97 -8.67
C LEU A 277 -33.94 15.89 -9.65
N GLN A 278 -33.29 16.90 -10.22
CA GLN A 278 -33.91 17.76 -11.25
C GLN A 278 -34.30 16.97 -12.50
N VAL A 279 -33.47 16.02 -12.93
CA VAL A 279 -33.79 15.13 -14.07
C VAL A 279 -34.90 14.15 -13.72
N LEU A 280 -34.92 13.65 -12.48
CA LEU A 280 -35.89 12.66 -12.01
C LEU A 280 -37.24 13.25 -11.58
N VAL A 281 -37.32 14.55 -11.34
CA VAL A 281 -38.56 15.27 -11.01
C VAL A 281 -38.65 16.52 -11.90
N PRO A 282 -38.97 16.37 -13.20
CA PRO A 282 -39.20 17.52 -14.06
C PRO A 282 -40.41 18.31 -13.55
N GLN A 283 -40.28 19.64 -13.55
CA GLN A 283 -41.33 20.58 -13.14
C GLN A 283 -42.55 20.52 -14.07
#